data_AF-N6VI91-F1
#
_entry.id   AF-N6VI91-F1
#
_cell.length_a   1.000
_cell.length_b   1.000
_cell.length_c   1.000
_cell.angle_alpha   90.00
_cell.angle_beta   90.00
_cell.angle_gamma   90.00
#
_symmetry.space_group_name_H-M   'P 1'
#
loop_
_entity.id
_entity.type
_entity.pdbx_description
1 polymer ?
#
loop_
_entity_poly.entity_id
_entity_poly.type
_entity_poly.pdbx_seq_one_letter_code
_entity_poly.pdbx_strand_id
1 'polypeptide(L)'
;MDGVWIEGVSEGVEVMGSGRLVMNMGKIEFTSGEGNYGVKVGETADATLMGTEIRGTGMGYGVYISGGAVMLSGLNISKVEKGVEVTNGRLKMNMGSITVKSGAGNGNYGVGVWVSGMATAHLTDVMIEGTDGTGKGTGVVMEGGTVVMDGVKISKVGVGVEVMGSGGLVMKGGRLSLRVGAVGMG
;
A
#
# COMPACT_ATOMS: atom_id res chain seq x y z
N MET A 1 -9.90 -18.04 -6.19
CA MET A 1 -10.94 -17.75 -5.20
C MET A 1 -11.78 -16.63 -5.76
N ASP A 2 -13.06 -16.87 -6.03
CA ASP A 2 -13.92 -15.86 -6.63
C ASP A 2 -15.01 -15.49 -5.62
N GLY A 3 -15.18 -14.19 -5.36
CA GLY A 3 -16.24 -13.69 -4.47
C GLY A 3 -16.12 -14.14 -3.00
N VAL A 4 -14.91 -14.44 -2.52
CA VAL A 4 -14.66 -14.88 -1.14
C VAL A 4 -14.68 -13.70 -0.16
N TRP A 5 -15.31 -13.88 1.00
CA TRP A 5 -15.32 -12.92 2.11
C TRP A 5 -14.61 -13.51 3.34
N ILE A 6 -13.61 -12.79 3.84
CA ILE A 6 -12.87 -13.11 5.06
C ILE A 6 -13.14 -11.98 6.05
N GLU A 7 -13.58 -12.30 7.26
CA GLU A 7 -13.89 -11.32 8.31
C GLU A 7 -13.63 -11.89 9.70
N GLY A 8 -13.45 -11.02 10.70
CA GLY A 8 -13.24 -11.42 12.09
C GLY A 8 -11.87 -12.05 12.39
N VAL A 9 -10.92 -11.95 11.46
CA VAL A 9 -9.55 -12.50 11.59
C VAL A 9 -8.54 -11.45 12.03
N SER A 10 -7.42 -11.85 12.61
CA SER A 10 -6.24 -10.97 12.81
C SER A 10 -5.42 -10.82 11.54
N GLU A 11 -5.26 -11.93 10.82
CA GLU A 11 -4.48 -12.04 9.58
C GLU A 11 -5.39 -12.62 8.50
N GLY A 12 -5.39 -12.02 7.31
CA GLY A 12 -6.23 -12.45 6.19
C GLY A 12 -5.66 -13.68 5.50
N VAL A 13 -4.88 -13.49 4.44
CA VAL A 13 -4.31 -14.57 3.64
C VAL A 13 -2.79 -14.52 3.65
N GLU A 14 -2.15 -15.65 3.96
CA GLU A 14 -0.70 -15.81 3.86
C GLU A 14 -0.34 -16.81 2.76
N VAL A 15 0.63 -16.46 1.91
CA VAL A 15 1.15 -17.31 0.83
C VAL A 15 2.68 -17.34 0.92
N MET A 16 3.23 -18.53 1.15
CA MET A 16 4.68 -18.77 1.34
C MET A 16 5.17 -19.89 0.42
N GLY A 17 6.47 -20.18 0.42
CA GLY A 17 7.06 -21.21 -0.44
C GLY A 17 6.86 -20.90 -1.91
N SER A 18 6.56 -21.93 -2.69
CA SER A 18 6.15 -21.85 -4.09
C SER A 18 4.63 -21.71 -4.26
N GLY A 19 3.94 -21.25 -3.22
CA GLY A 19 2.48 -21.10 -3.22
C GLY A 19 2.00 -20.10 -4.27
N ARG A 20 0.75 -20.26 -4.68
CA ARG A 20 0.11 -19.35 -5.63
C ARG A 20 -1.29 -18.97 -5.17
N LEU A 21 -1.55 -17.67 -5.09
CA LEU A 21 -2.89 -17.12 -4.85
C LEU A 21 -3.42 -16.42 -6.09
N VAL A 22 -4.65 -16.74 -6.45
CA VAL A 22 -5.43 -15.96 -7.42
C VAL A 22 -6.79 -15.67 -6.80
N MET A 23 -7.10 -14.39 -6.62
CA MET A 23 -8.35 -13.92 -6.07
C MET A 23 -9.01 -12.95 -7.04
N ASN A 24 -10.23 -13.27 -7.47
CA ASN A 24 -11.02 -12.43 -8.35
C ASN A 24 -12.26 -11.96 -7.60
N MET A 25 -12.36 -10.66 -7.38
CA MET A 25 -13.34 -10.06 -6.50
C MET A 25 -13.20 -10.59 -5.07
N GLY A 26 -14.06 -10.11 -4.17
CA GLY A 26 -14.09 -10.54 -2.78
C GLY A 26 -13.62 -9.46 -1.82
N LYS A 27 -13.61 -9.82 -0.54
CA LYS A 27 -13.41 -8.89 0.57
C LYS A 27 -12.60 -9.54 1.67
N ILE A 28 -11.62 -8.82 2.19
CA ILE A 28 -10.82 -9.23 3.35
C ILE A 28 -10.92 -8.13 4.40
N GLU A 29 -11.53 -8.45 5.53
CA GLU A 29 -11.54 -7.64 6.74
C GLU A 29 -10.71 -8.29 7.83
N PHE A 30 -9.75 -7.55 8.34
CA PHE A 30 -8.86 -8.01 9.41
C PHE A 30 -8.78 -6.97 10.53
N THR A 31 -8.57 -7.47 11.75
CA THR A 31 -8.50 -6.65 12.96
C THR A 31 -7.13 -5.98 13.10
N SER A 32 -7.06 -4.90 13.88
CA SER A 32 -5.85 -4.13 14.08
C SER A 32 -4.89 -4.85 15.03
N GLY A 33 -3.62 -4.82 14.67
CA GLY A 33 -2.50 -5.29 15.49
C GLY A 33 -1.21 -4.95 14.77
N GLU A 34 -0.13 -4.72 15.52
CA GLU A 34 1.18 -4.61 14.93
C GLU A 34 1.51 -5.93 14.21
N GLY A 35 1.94 -5.85 12.96
CA GLY A 35 2.20 -7.06 12.16
C GLY A 35 0.99 -7.63 11.44
N ASN A 36 -0.25 -7.27 11.79
CA ASN A 36 -1.44 -7.82 11.13
C ASN A 36 -1.51 -7.39 9.66
N TYR A 37 -2.00 -8.29 8.80
CA TYR A 37 -2.09 -8.03 7.36
C TYR A 37 -3.39 -8.54 6.75
N GLY A 38 -3.84 -7.88 5.68
CA GLY A 38 -4.88 -8.40 4.80
C GLY A 38 -4.34 -9.54 3.94
N VAL A 39 -3.21 -9.31 3.25
CA VAL A 39 -2.52 -10.34 2.47
C VAL A 39 -1.02 -10.25 2.70
N LYS A 40 -0.37 -11.40 2.92
CA LYS A 40 1.08 -11.55 3.00
C LYS A 40 1.57 -12.53 1.94
N VAL A 41 2.63 -12.14 1.24
CA VAL A 41 3.30 -12.97 0.22
C VAL A 41 4.79 -12.96 0.50
N GLY A 42 5.38 -14.15 0.62
CA GLY A 42 6.79 -14.29 0.94
C GLY A 42 7.51 -15.35 0.10
N GLU A 43 8.83 -15.41 0.28
CA GLU A 43 9.71 -16.37 -0.40
C GLU A 43 9.60 -16.29 -1.94
N THR A 44 9.14 -17.34 -2.60
CA THR A 44 8.98 -17.40 -4.06
C THR A 44 7.51 -17.45 -4.48
N ALA A 45 6.59 -17.17 -3.55
CA ALA A 45 5.16 -17.28 -3.79
C ALA A 45 4.65 -16.14 -4.67
N ASP A 46 3.66 -16.44 -5.51
CA ASP A 46 3.05 -15.44 -6.37
C ASP A 46 1.59 -15.18 -5.98
N ALA A 47 1.15 -13.93 -6.10
CA ALA A 47 -0.24 -13.57 -5.84
C ALA A 47 -0.81 -12.67 -6.94
N THR A 48 -2.06 -12.91 -7.30
CA THR A 48 -2.84 -12.05 -8.20
C THR A 48 -4.18 -11.73 -7.55
N LEU A 49 -4.44 -10.46 -7.30
CA LEU A 49 -5.72 -9.98 -6.75
C LEU A 49 -6.35 -9.01 -7.74
N MET A 50 -7.60 -9.28 -8.13
CA MET A 50 -8.32 -8.49 -9.14
C MET A 50 -9.67 -8.06 -8.58
N GLY A 51 -9.91 -6.76 -8.41
CA GLY A 51 -11.20 -6.22 -7.93
C GLY A 51 -11.53 -6.57 -6.48
N THR A 52 -10.54 -6.94 -5.67
CA THR A 52 -10.71 -7.29 -4.26
C THR A 52 -10.72 -6.03 -3.37
N GLU A 53 -11.48 -6.07 -2.27
CA GLU A 53 -11.42 -5.07 -1.20
C GLU A 53 -10.64 -5.62 0.00
N ILE A 54 -9.71 -4.84 0.52
CA ILE A 54 -8.99 -5.12 1.77
C ILE A 54 -9.25 -3.98 2.75
N ARG A 55 -9.66 -4.32 3.96
CA ARG A 55 -9.99 -3.33 4.99
C ARG A 55 -9.50 -3.77 6.35
N GLY A 56 -8.60 -2.96 6.93
CA GLY A 56 -8.19 -3.12 8.32
C GLY A 56 -9.13 -2.39 9.29
N THR A 57 -8.75 -2.34 10.57
CA THR A 57 -9.44 -1.49 11.56
C THR A 57 -8.58 -0.35 12.12
N GLY A 58 -7.28 -0.30 11.83
CA GLY A 58 -6.38 0.76 12.29
C GLY A 58 -4.94 0.50 11.91
N MET A 59 -4.24 -0.26 12.75
CA MET A 59 -2.86 -0.70 12.54
C MET A 59 -2.79 -1.88 11.58
N GLY A 60 -1.64 -2.06 10.94
CA GLY A 60 -1.35 -3.20 10.07
C GLY A 60 -1.22 -2.85 8.59
N TYR A 61 -1.04 -3.90 7.79
CA TYR A 61 -0.72 -3.86 6.37
C TYR A 61 -1.91 -4.26 5.52
N GLY A 62 -2.23 -3.52 4.46
CA GLY A 62 -3.16 -4.02 3.44
C GLY A 62 -2.56 -5.24 2.74
N VAL A 63 -1.41 -5.03 2.10
CA VAL A 63 -0.62 -6.09 1.46
C VAL A 63 0.84 -5.98 1.90
N TYR A 64 1.42 -7.08 2.39
CA TYR A 64 2.83 -7.19 2.76
C TYR A 64 3.55 -8.17 1.83
N ILE A 65 4.61 -7.71 1.16
CA ILE A 65 5.35 -8.47 0.16
C ILE A 65 6.82 -8.56 0.59
N SER A 66 7.23 -9.76 0.98
CA SER A 66 8.61 -10.08 1.36
C SER A 66 9.30 -11.04 0.38
N GLY A 67 8.67 -11.32 -0.76
CA GLY A 67 9.19 -12.21 -1.81
C GLY A 67 8.24 -12.37 -2.99
N GLY A 68 8.71 -13.06 -4.03
CA GLY A 68 7.91 -13.42 -5.21
C GLY A 68 7.40 -12.26 -6.07
N ALA A 69 6.34 -12.51 -6.85
CA ALA A 69 5.68 -11.53 -7.71
C ALA A 69 4.20 -11.37 -7.38
N VAL A 70 3.79 -10.12 -7.16
CA VAL A 70 2.42 -9.76 -6.81
C VAL A 70 1.83 -8.81 -7.85
N MET A 71 0.67 -9.18 -8.38
CA MET A 71 -0.13 -8.36 -9.28
C MET A 71 -1.45 -7.96 -8.61
N LEU A 72 -1.68 -6.66 -8.47
CA LEU A 72 -2.89 -6.08 -7.91
C LEU A 72 -3.59 -5.28 -9.00
N SER A 73 -4.84 -5.58 -9.31
CA SER A 73 -5.61 -4.88 -10.35
C SER A 73 -6.94 -4.41 -9.79
N GLY A 74 -7.19 -3.11 -9.74
CA GLY A 74 -8.43 -2.56 -9.18
C GLY A 74 -8.64 -2.90 -7.70
N LEU A 75 -7.55 -3.13 -6.95
CA LEU A 75 -7.59 -3.43 -5.52
C LEU A 75 -7.90 -2.16 -4.72
N ASN A 76 -8.81 -2.24 -3.76
CA ASN A 76 -9.10 -1.14 -2.83
C ASN A 76 -8.65 -1.51 -1.42
N ILE A 77 -7.76 -0.70 -0.85
CA ILE A 77 -7.21 -0.88 0.50
C ILE A 77 -7.66 0.29 1.38
N SER A 78 -8.21 0.01 2.56
CA SER A 78 -8.63 1.06 3.49
C SER A 78 -8.41 0.73 4.95
N LYS A 79 -8.33 1.77 5.80
CA LYS A 79 -8.25 1.66 7.27
C LYS A 79 -7.04 0.87 7.77
N VAL A 80 -5.91 1.01 7.08
CA VAL A 80 -4.62 0.43 7.43
C VAL A 80 -3.60 1.52 7.73
N GLU A 81 -2.51 1.14 8.42
CA GLU A 81 -1.36 2.00 8.62
C GLU A 81 -0.51 2.03 7.35
N LYS A 82 -0.21 0.85 6.79
CA LYS A 82 0.51 0.73 5.53
C LYS A 82 -0.40 0.10 4.48
N GLY A 83 -0.55 0.77 3.33
CA GLY A 83 -1.34 0.25 2.23
C GLY A 83 -0.71 -0.99 1.62
N VAL A 84 0.44 -0.81 0.99
CA VAL A 84 1.28 -1.89 0.46
C VAL A 84 2.72 -1.68 0.91
N GLU A 85 3.35 -2.69 1.49
CA GLU A 85 4.78 -2.68 1.78
C GLU A 85 5.49 -3.78 1.00
N VAL A 86 6.60 -3.42 0.34
CA VAL A 86 7.43 -4.31 -0.47
C VAL A 86 8.86 -4.24 0.04
N THR A 87 9.26 -5.24 0.81
CA THR A 87 10.63 -5.33 1.36
C THR A 87 11.54 -6.17 0.47
N ASN A 88 10.94 -7.06 -0.34
CA ASN A 88 11.62 -7.81 -1.39
C ASN A 88 10.61 -8.26 -2.46
N GLY A 89 11.09 -8.70 -3.62
CA GLY A 89 10.23 -9.16 -4.71
C GLY A 89 9.72 -8.03 -5.60
N ARG A 90 8.60 -8.28 -6.29
CA ARG A 90 8.07 -7.41 -7.34
C ARG A 90 6.58 -7.15 -7.16
N LEU A 91 6.20 -5.87 -7.17
CA LEU A 91 4.82 -5.42 -7.18
C LEU A 91 4.47 -4.81 -8.54
N LYS A 92 3.33 -5.23 -9.11
CA LYS A 92 2.63 -4.50 -10.15
C LYS A 92 1.22 -4.18 -9.68
N MET A 93 0.92 -2.90 -9.47
CA MET A 93 -0.41 -2.42 -9.08
C MET A 93 -0.99 -1.55 -10.19
N ASN A 94 -2.11 -1.97 -10.76
CA ASN A 94 -2.83 -1.22 -11.80
C ASN A 94 -4.21 -0.83 -11.28
N MET A 95 -4.56 0.45 -11.39
CA MET A 95 -5.81 1.00 -10.88
C MET A 95 -6.01 0.72 -9.38
N GLY A 96 -7.20 1.03 -8.87
CA GLY A 96 -7.55 0.83 -7.46
C GLY A 96 -7.14 2.01 -6.58
N SER A 97 -7.33 1.82 -5.28
CA SER A 97 -7.14 2.90 -4.30
C SER A 97 -6.52 2.41 -3.00
N ILE A 98 -5.74 3.27 -2.38
CA ILE A 98 -5.14 3.05 -1.07
C ILE A 98 -5.50 4.23 -0.20
N THR A 99 -6.15 3.94 0.93
CA THR A 99 -6.56 4.93 1.91
C THR A 99 -5.95 4.61 3.26
N VAL A 100 -4.97 5.42 3.69
CA VAL A 100 -4.20 5.17 4.92
C VAL A 100 -4.60 6.10 6.06
N LYS A 101 -4.59 5.55 7.27
CA LYS A 101 -4.83 6.30 8.49
C LYS A 101 -3.53 6.88 9.04
N SER A 102 -3.58 8.07 9.62
CA SER A 102 -2.59 8.48 10.61
C SER A 102 -2.49 7.40 11.69
N GLY A 103 -1.28 6.96 12.02
CA GLY A 103 -1.06 5.87 12.97
C GLY A 103 -1.75 6.14 14.31
N ALA A 104 -2.21 5.07 14.97
CA ALA A 104 -2.78 5.14 16.29
C ALA A 104 -1.64 5.14 17.34
N GLY A 105 -1.03 6.31 17.58
CA GLY A 105 -0.02 6.49 18.64
C GLY A 105 1.34 6.99 18.17
N ASN A 106 2.04 7.68 19.07
CA ASN A 106 3.44 8.15 18.98
C ASN A 106 3.89 8.90 17.71
N GLY A 107 2.98 9.53 16.96
CA GLY A 107 3.36 10.33 15.80
C GLY A 107 3.73 9.53 14.56
N ASN A 108 3.47 8.22 14.53
CA ASN A 108 3.54 7.42 13.31
C ASN A 108 2.40 7.83 12.36
N TYR A 109 2.72 7.96 11.07
CA TYR A 109 1.76 8.34 10.05
C TYR A 109 1.63 7.25 9.01
N GLY A 110 0.43 7.09 8.45
CA GLY A 110 0.18 6.05 7.47
C GLY A 110 0.93 6.26 6.17
N VAL A 111 1.32 5.16 5.53
CA VAL A 111 2.09 5.14 4.29
C VAL A 111 1.33 4.37 3.23
N GLY A 112 1.03 5.01 2.09
CA GLY A 112 0.30 4.37 1.00
C GLY A 112 1.08 3.18 0.43
N VAL A 113 2.27 3.43 -0.11
CA VAL A 113 3.19 2.39 -0.59
C VAL A 113 4.58 2.59 -0.03
N TRP A 114 5.17 1.56 0.59
CA TRP A 114 6.54 1.56 1.07
C TRP A 114 7.37 0.54 0.29
N VAL A 115 8.50 0.96 -0.26
CA VAL A 115 9.42 0.07 -0.99
C VAL A 115 10.82 0.20 -0.40
N SER A 116 11.42 -0.93 -0.05
CA SER A 116 12.77 -1.00 0.54
C SER A 116 13.62 -2.11 -0.06
N GLY A 117 14.88 -2.18 0.37
CA GLY A 117 15.84 -3.18 -0.12
C GLY A 117 16.06 -3.09 -1.63
N MET A 118 16.00 -4.23 -2.31
CA MET A 118 16.13 -4.35 -3.77
C MET A 118 14.79 -4.58 -4.47
N ALA A 119 13.68 -4.31 -3.78
CA ALA A 119 12.33 -4.52 -4.31
C ALA A 119 12.03 -3.61 -5.50
N THR A 120 11.05 -4.03 -6.31
CA THR A 120 10.52 -3.20 -7.41
C THR A 120 9.02 -3.02 -7.29
N ALA A 121 8.53 -1.80 -7.52
CA ALA A 121 7.11 -1.50 -7.55
C ALA A 121 6.76 -0.69 -8.78
N HIS A 122 5.81 -1.19 -9.57
CA HIS A 122 5.21 -0.49 -10.69
C HIS A 122 3.75 -0.16 -10.35
N LEU A 123 3.46 1.13 -10.21
CA LEU A 123 2.14 1.65 -9.88
C LEU A 123 1.59 2.37 -11.12
N THR A 124 0.44 1.93 -11.63
CA THR A 124 -0.23 2.54 -12.80
C THR A 124 -1.65 2.95 -12.42
N ASP A 125 -2.01 4.23 -12.60
CA ASP A 125 -3.35 4.79 -12.33
C ASP A 125 -3.88 4.52 -10.91
N VAL A 126 -2.98 4.42 -9.93
CA VAL A 126 -3.33 4.19 -8.52
C VAL A 126 -3.71 5.50 -7.84
N MET A 127 -4.77 5.47 -7.02
CA MET A 127 -5.12 6.58 -6.12
C MET A 127 -4.62 6.31 -4.70
N ILE A 128 -3.91 7.25 -4.10
CA ILE A 128 -3.43 7.18 -2.72
C ILE A 128 -3.92 8.40 -1.95
N GLU A 129 -4.63 8.17 -0.84
CA GLU A 129 -5.17 9.23 0.01
C GLU A 129 -4.88 9.00 1.50
N GLY A 130 -4.62 10.09 2.23
CA GLY A 130 -4.68 10.10 3.70
C GLY A 130 -6.10 10.35 4.23
N THR A 131 -6.50 9.72 5.34
CA THR A 131 -7.89 9.76 5.83
C THR A 131 -8.26 10.93 6.73
N ASP A 132 -7.32 11.50 7.48
CA ASP A 132 -7.64 12.38 8.61
C ASP A 132 -7.65 13.87 8.24
N GLY A 133 -7.28 14.21 6.99
CA GLY A 133 -7.16 15.59 6.53
C GLY A 133 -6.12 16.42 7.30
N THR A 134 -5.36 15.80 8.20
CA THR A 134 -4.28 16.47 8.94
C THR A 134 -3.07 16.68 8.05
N GLY A 135 -2.98 15.93 6.94
CA GLY A 135 -1.87 16.01 6.01
C GLY A 135 -0.58 15.58 6.70
N LYS A 136 -0.59 14.46 7.41
CA LYS A 136 0.60 13.94 8.09
C LYS A 136 1.13 12.62 7.50
N GLY A 137 0.32 11.85 6.78
CA GLY A 137 0.74 10.63 6.09
C GLY A 137 1.75 10.85 4.97
N THR A 138 2.31 9.75 4.46
CA THR A 138 3.15 9.74 3.26
C THR A 138 2.46 8.94 2.15
N GLY A 139 2.41 9.47 0.93
CA GLY A 139 1.83 8.75 -0.21
C GLY A 139 2.67 7.53 -0.59
N VAL A 140 3.92 7.78 -1.00
CA VAL A 140 4.89 6.75 -1.40
C VAL A 140 6.21 6.98 -0.69
N VAL A 141 6.77 5.94 -0.07
CA VAL A 141 8.12 5.91 0.48
C VAL A 141 8.97 4.97 -0.35
N MET A 142 10.11 5.47 -0.82
CA MET A 142 11.17 4.70 -1.45
C MET A 142 12.42 4.77 -0.58
N GLU A 143 12.58 3.77 0.27
CA GLU A 143 13.79 3.57 1.07
C GLU A 143 14.90 2.91 0.25
N GLY A 144 14.55 2.15 -0.79
CA GLY A 144 15.49 1.53 -1.72
C GLY A 144 14.81 0.99 -2.98
N GLY A 145 15.56 0.30 -3.82
CA GLY A 145 15.02 -0.47 -4.95
C GLY A 145 14.62 0.39 -6.15
N THR A 146 13.50 0.07 -6.78
CA THR A 146 12.99 0.84 -7.93
C THR A 146 11.48 1.02 -7.85
N VAL A 147 11.04 2.27 -7.99
CA VAL A 147 9.63 2.63 -8.01
C VAL A 147 9.32 3.34 -9.33
N VAL A 148 8.35 2.81 -10.08
CA VAL A 148 7.81 3.48 -11.25
C VAL A 148 6.35 3.82 -10.98
N MET A 149 6.02 5.08 -11.12
CA MET A 149 4.67 5.63 -10.96
C MET A 149 4.22 6.16 -12.32
N ASP A 150 3.10 5.66 -12.82
CA ASP A 150 2.47 6.12 -14.07
C ASP A 150 1.03 6.51 -13.78
N GLY A 151 0.64 7.77 -13.99
CA GLY A 151 -0.73 8.24 -13.72
C GLY A 151 -1.16 8.25 -12.25
N VAL A 152 -0.25 8.02 -11.30
CA VAL A 152 -0.56 7.93 -9.87
C VAL A 152 -1.04 9.26 -9.30
N LYS A 153 -2.08 9.24 -8.48
CA LYS A 153 -2.68 10.42 -7.83
C LYS A 153 -2.54 10.31 -6.32
N ILE A 154 -1.86 11.26 -5.70
CA ILE A 154 -1.61 11.33 -4.27
C ILE A 154 -2.24 12.60 -3.69
N SER A 155 -3.03 12.47 -2.63
CA SER A 155 -3.68 13.60 -1.96
C SER A 155 -3.87 13.38 -0.46
N LYS A 156 -4.17 14.47 0.28
CA LYS A 156 -4.48 14.46 1.72
C LYS A 156 -3.36 13.85 2.60
N VAL A 157 -2.14 13.83 2.09
CA VAL A 157 -0.92 13.41 2.80
C VAL A 157 -0.03 14.62 3.08
N GLY A 158 0.85 14.51 4.06
CA GLY A 158 1.85 15.53 4.37
C GLY A 158 3.03 15.47 3.43
N VAL A 159 3.49 14.26 3.15
CA VAL A 159 4.53 13.98 2.19
C VAL A 159 3.93 13.22 1.02
N GLY A 160 4.16 13.71 -0.19
CA GLY A 160 3.69 13.04 -1.38
C GLY A 160 4.47 11.77 -1.67
N VAL A 161 5.74 12.00 -2.00
CA VAL A 161 6.73 10.97 -2.25
C VAL A 161 7.98 11.31 -1.45
N GLU A 162 8.50 10.33 -0.73
CA GLU A 162 9.73 10.41 0.04
C GLU A 162 10.74 9.41 -0.53
N VAL A 163 11.95 9.86 -0.83
CA VAL A 163 13.04 9.00 -1.33
C VAL A 163 14.21 9.13 -0.36
N MET A 164 14.55 8.04 0.33
CA MET A 164 15.52 8.04 1.43
C MET A 164 16.83 7.34 1.10
N GLY A 165 16.83 6.33 0.23
CA GLY A 165 18.01 5.55 -0.11
C GLY A 165 18.36 5.53 -1.60
N SER A 166 19.26 4.62 -1.96
CA SER A 166 19.72 4.47 -3.35
C SER A 166 18.71 3.70 -4.20
N GLY A 167 18.64 4.03 -5.49
CA GLY A 167 17.74 3.38 -6.43
C GLY A 167 17.20 4.35 -7.48
N GLY A 168 16.15 3.91 -8.18
CA GLY A 168 15.46 4.73 -9.18
C GLY A 168 13.99 4.97 -8.85
N LEU A 169 13.60 6.24 -8.74
CA LEU A 169 12.20 6.66 -8.80
C LEU A 169 11.92 7.27 -10.17
N VAL A 170 10.92 6.75 -10.87
CA VAL A 170 10.42 7.34 -12.12
C VAL A 170 8.95 7.67 -11.96
N MET A 171 8.59 8.94 -12.17
CA MET A 171 7.20 9.39 -12.19
C MET A 171 6.82 9.87 -13.60
N LYS A 172 5.78 9.28 -14.18
CA LYS A 172 5.22 9.59 -15.49
C LYS A 172 3.78 10.04 -15.31
N GLY A 173 3.50 11.31 -15.61
CA GLY A 173 2.17 11.88 -15.38
C GLY A 173 1.71 11.78 -13.91
N GLY A 174 0.39 11.81 -13.70
CA GLY A 174 -0.20 11.75 -12.36
C GLY A 174 -0.31 13.12 -11.67
N ARG A 175 -0.57 13.11 -10.36
CA ARG A 175 -0.73 14.32 -9.56
C ARG A 175 -0.30 14.11 -8.12
N LEU A 176 0.51 15.03 -7.60
CA LEU A 176 0.75 15.17 -6.18
C LEU A 176 0.07 16.43 -5.64
N SER A 177 -0.86 16.28 -4.71
CA SER A 177 -1.55 17.40 -4.05
C SER A 177 -1.08 17.51 -2.59
N LEU A 178 -0.30 18.54 -2.29
CA LEU A 178 0.20 18.84 -0.94
C LEU A 178 -0.62 19.98 -0.33
N ARG A 179 -0.87 19.93 0.98
CA ARG A 179 -1.43 21.07 1.72
C ARG A 179 -0.27 21.99 2.12
N VAL A 180 -0.21 23.17 1.50
CA VAL A 180 0.62 24.26 2.02
C VAL A 180 -0.19 24.95 3.10
N GLY A 181 0.31 24.96 4.34
CA GLY A 181 -0.31 25.74 5.42
C GLY A 181 -0.40 27.21 5.01
N ALA A 182 -1.51 27.88 5.32
CA ALA A 182 -1.60 29.32 5.10
C ALA A 182 -0.44 29.99 5.86
N VAL A 183 0.47 30.64 5.14
CA VAL A 183 1.44 31.55 5.76
C VAL A 183 0.59 32.71 6.29
N GLY A 184 0.43 32.78 7.60
CA GLY A 184 -0.18 33.93 8.23
C GLY A 184 0.63 35.16 7.87
N MET A 185 0.11 36.03 7.01
CA MET A 185 0.62 37.39 6.89
C MET A 185 0.18 38.12 8.16
N GLY A 186 1.10 38.24 9.11
CA GLY A 186 1.00 39.13 10.26
C GLY A 186 1.86 40.37 10.04
#